data_AF-D2SSQ1-F1
#
_entry.id   AF-D2SSQ1-F1
#
_cell.length_a   1.000
_cell.length_b   1.000
_cell.length_c   1.000
_cell.angle_alpha   90.00
_cell.angle_beta   90.00
_cell.angle_gamma   90.00
#
_symmetry.space_group_name_H-M   'P 1'
#
loop_
_entity.id
_entity.type
_entity.pdbx_description
1 polymer ?
#
loop_
_entity_poly.entity_id
_entity_poly.type
_entity_poly.pdbx_seq_one_letter_code
_entity_poly.pdbx_strand_id
1 'polypeptide(L)'
;LKILIWVIFATWVGIIFLYPSDLVQNLFRKVVTASQGTIFGITGSIFLLFSAPVLVIAFLAFVYVAAFSEEHYQKKTSFPRFRLWTFPILVDGPFGVVSAAELIGIVLFVAYVLWAMSAYTIQAESRISELVVPSKLKSYLMLEIVGLRLGSVGLFCTAFLFLPIARGSILLRLIDIPFEHATRYHVWLGHLTMMIFSLHGICYVISWTLQGRLLDEMLEWKSIGVANLPGVISLLAGLLMWVTSLHPVRKRYFELFFYTHQLY
;
A
#
# COMPACT_ATOMS: atom_id res chain seq x y z
N LEU A 1 15.46 -17.29 -14.96
CA LEU A 1 14.62 -16.07 -14.99
C LEU A 1 13.53 -16.06 -13.91
N LYS A 2 12.67 -17.08 -13.81
CA LYS A 2 11.63 -17.18 -12.77
C LYS A 2 12.15 -17.05 -11.33
N ILE A 3 13.26 -17.71 -10.99
CA ILE A 3 13.90 -17.60 -9.66
C ILE A 3 14.33 -16.15 -9.37
N LEU A 4 14.96 -15.48 -10.35
CA LEU A 4 15.38 -14.09 -10.21
C LEU A 4 14.20 -13.16 -9.94
N ILE A 5 13.08 -13.32 -10.65
CA ILE A 5 11.85 -12.54 -10.42
C ILE A 5 11.35 -12.72 -8.99
N TRP A 6 11.31 -13.97 -8.49
CA TRP A 6 10.89 -14.25 -7.12
C TRP A 6 11.84 -13.67 -6.07
N VAL A 7 13.16 -13.71 -6.31
CA VAL A 7 14.15 -13.09 -5.42
C VAL A 7 13.93 -11.59 -5.34
N ILE A 8 13.81 -10.90 -6.48
CA ILE A 8 13.57 -9.44 -6.51
C ILE A 8 12.26 -9.11 -5.78
N PHE A 9 11.19 -9.86 -6.05
CA PHE A 9 9.89 -9.65 -5.40
C PHE A 9 9.97 -9.85 -3.89
N ALA A 10 10.56 -10.97 -3.42
CA ALA A 10 10.68 -11.25 -2.00
C ALA A 10 11.56 -10.21 -1.27
N THR A 11 12.65 -9.76 -1.90
CA THR A 11 13.48 -8.67 -1.36
C THR A 11 12.69 -7.36 -1.28
N TRP A 12 11.94 -7.01 -2.32
CA TRP A 12 11.12 -5.79 -2.34
C TRP A 12 10.02 -5.82 -1.27
N VAL A 13 9.30 -6.93 -1.14
CA VAL A 13 8.32 -7.16 -0.05
C VAL A 13 9.00 -7.05 1.32
N GLY A 14 10.15 -7.70 1.49
CA GLY A 14 10.91 -7.67 2.74
C GLY A 14 11.34 -6.26 3.14
N ILE A 15 11.83 -5.46 2.17
CA ILE A 15 12.18 -4.05 2.40
C ILE A 15 10.96 -3.27 2.90
N ILE A 16 9.78 -3.45 2.30
CA ILE A 16 8.56 -2.74 2.71
C ILE A 16 8.08 -3.17 4.10
N PHE A 17 8.04 -4.48 4.37
CA PHE A 17 7.57 -5.03 5.63
C PHE A 17 8.49 -4.68 6.81
N LEU A 18 9.80 -4.63 6.54
CA LEU A 18 10.81 -4.28 7.53
C LEU A 18 11.14 -2.79 7.55
N TYR A 19 10.57 -1.97 6.66
CA TYR A 19 10.81 -0.53 6.59
C TYR A 19 10.62 0.22 7.92
N PRO A 20 9.63 -0.12 8.79
CA PRO A 20 9.50 0.53 10.09
C PRO A 20 10.69 0.32 11.04
N SER A 21 11.51 -0.71 10.82
CA SER A 21 12.68 -1.01 11.67
C SER A 21 13.83 -0.03 11.48
N ASP A 22 14.62 0.18 12.54
CA ASP A 22 15.79 1.07 12.49
C ASP A 22 16.81 0.64 11.45
N LEU A 23 16.99 -0.67 11.25
CA LEU A 23 17.93 -1.22 10.26
C LEU A 23 17.61 -0.73 8.85
N VAL A 24 16.35 -0.90 8.42
CA VAL A 24 15.92 -0.53 7.06
C VAL A 24 15.81 0.98 6.92
N GLN A 25 15.33 1.70 7.94
CA GLN A 25 15.35 3.17 7.91
C GLN A 25 16.78 3.73 7.79
N ASN A 26 17.75 3.14 8.50
CA ASN A 26 19.16 3.53 8.40
C ASN A 26 19.74 3.27 7.01
N LEU A 27 19.44 2.10 6.43
CA LEU A 27 19.84 1.78 5.06
C LEU A 27 19.23 2.76 4.06
N PHE A 28 17.93 3.02 4.18
CA PHE A 28 17.23 3.98 3.34
C PHE A 28 17.85 5.37 3.43
N ARG A 29 18.12 5.87 4.65
CA ARG A 29 18.81 7.14 4.87
C ARG A 29 20.16 7.19 4.15
N LYS A 30 20.99 6.15 4.28
CA LYS A 30 22.29 6.08 3.59
C LYS A 30 22.14 6.15 2.07
N VAL A 31 21.17 5.44 1.49
CA VAL A 31 20.89 5.46 0.05
C VAL A 31 20.45 6.84 -0.41
N VAL A 32 19.55 7.49 0.34
CA VAL A 32 19.07 8.85 0.01
C VAL A 32 20.20 9.88 0.15
N THR A 33 21.00 9.82 1.21
CA THR A 33 22.14 10.74 1.38
C THR A 33 23.18 10.58 0.28
N ALA A 34 23.42 9.35 -0.20
CA ALA A 34 24.34 9.11 -1.31
C ALA A 34 23.85 9.68 -2.64
N SER A 35 22.53 9.79 -2.86
CA SER A 35 21.93 10.30 -4.10
C SER A 35 21.60 11.79 -4.08
N GLN A 36 21.55 12.42 -2.91
CA GLN A 36 21.14 13.82 -2.73
C GLN A 36 21.93 14.81 -3.58
N GLY A 37 23.23 14.57 -3.82
CA GLY A 37 24.08 15.41 -4.66
C GLY A 37 24.08 15.06 -6.15
N THR A 38 23.29 14.06 -6.56
CA THR A 38 23.21 13.58 -7.94
C THR A 38 21.93 14.09 -8.62
N ILE A 39 21.83 13.93 -9.94
CA ILE A 39 20.62 14.25 -10.72
C ILE A 39 19.36 13.48 -10.26
N PHE A 40 19.52 12.35 -9.53
CA PHE A 40 18.41 11.55 -9.06
C PHE A 40 17.72 12.14 -7.83
N GLY A 41 18.48 12.83 -6.95
CA GLY A 41 17.98 13.39 -5.71
C GLY A 41 17.19 12.40 -4.81
N ILE A 42 16.39 12.94 -3.90
CA ILE A 42 15.57 12.14 -2.97
C ILE A 42 14.48 11.35 -3.71
N THR A 43 13.81 12.00 -4.66
CA THR A 43 12.71 11.40 -5.45
C THR A 43 13.19 10.19 -6.25
N GLY A 44 14.36 10.27 -6.88
CA GLY A 44 14.95 9.16 -7.62
C GLY A 44 15.30 7.98 -6.72
N SER A 45 15.80 8.21 -5.50
CA SER A 45 16.04 7.11 -4.55
C SER A 45 14.76 6.40 -4.12
N ILE A 46 13.68 7.15 -3.87
CA ILE A 46 12.38 6.56 -3.54
C ILE A 46 11.87 5.72 -4.72
N PHE A 47 11.95 6.25 -5.94
CA PHE A 47 11.57 5.54 -7.16
C PHE A 47 12.38 4.25 -7.34
N LEU A 48 13.70 4.32 -7.21
CA LEU A 48 14.59 3.17 -7.38
C LEU A 48 14.35 2.07 -6.34
N LEU A 49 13.96 2.43 -5.12
CA LEU A 49 13.73 1.45 -4.06
C LEU A 49 12.33 0.82 -4.15
N PHE A 50 11.30 1.61 -4.49
CA PHE A 50 9.92 1.15 -4.37
C PHE A 50 9.22 0.89 -5.71
N SER A 51 9.54 1.63 -6.77
CA SER A 51 8.87 1.49 -8.08
C SER A 51 9.69 0.67 -9.08
N ALA A 52 11.01 0.90 -9.14
CA ALA A 52 11.89 0.23 -10.09
C ALA A 52 11.87 -1.31 -9.97
N PRO A 53 11.82 -1.93 -8.77
CA PRO A 53 11.75 -3.39 -8.67
C PRO A 53 10.51 -3.97 -9.36
N VAL A 54 9.35 -3.30 -9.26
CA VAL A 54 8.11 -3.73 -9.92
C VAL A 54 8.25 -3.65 -11.44
N LEU A 55 8.86 -2.57 -11.96
CA LEU A 55 9.13 -2.41 -13.40
C LEU A 55 10.11 -3.48 -13.91
N VAL A 56 11.18 -3.76 -13.17
CA VAL A 56 12.15 -4.81 -13.50
C VAL A 56 11.46 -6.18 -13.51
N ILE A 57 10.64 -6.49 -12.51
CA ILE A 57 9.85 -7.74 -12.47
C ILE A 57 8.93 -7.82 -13.68
N ALA A 58 8.21 -6.75 -14.03
CA ALA A 58 7.33 -6.72 -15.20
C ALA A 58 8.09 -6.98 -16.51
N PHE A 59 9.25 -6.34 -16.70
CA PHE A 59 10.11 -6.54 -17.86
C PHE A 59 10.65 -7.97 -17.94
N LEU A 60 11.21 -8.49 -16.84
CA LEU A 60 11.71 -9.86 -16.79
C LEU A 60 10.59 -10.89 -17.00
N ALA A 61 9.38 -10.63 -16.48
CA ALA A 61 8.23 -11.49 -16.70
C ALA A 61 7.79 -11.48 -18.17
N PHE A 62 7.84 -10.33 -18.85
CA PHE A 62 7.58 -10.24 -20.29
C PHE A 62 8.59 -11.08 -21.08
N VAL A 63 9.89 -10.90 -20.83
CA VAL A 63 10.96 -11.68 -21.49
C VAL A 63 10.78 -13.17 -21.23
N TYR A 64 10.42 -13.56 -20.00
CA TYR A 64 10.18 -14.97 -19.67
C TYR A 64 9.01 -15.56 -20.47
N VAL A 65 7.87 -14.88 -20.49
CA VAL A 65 6.68 -15.36 -21.21
C VAL A 65 6.91 -15.41 -22.72
N ALA A 66 7.63 -14.43 -23.28
CA ALA A 66 7.95 -14.38 -24.71
C ALA A 66 8.95 -15.48 -25.13
N ALA A 67 9.97 -15.76 -24.31
CA ALA A 67 11.00 -16.75 -24.64
C ALA A 67 10.59 -18.21 -24.36
N PHE A 68 9.67 -18.45 -23.42
CA PHE A 68 9.30 -19.79 -22.95
C PHE A 68 7.81 -20.12 -23.14
N SER A 69 7.18 -19.63 -24.21
CA SER A 69 5.72 -19.76 -24.39
C SER A 69 5.22 -21.21 -24.46
N GLU A 70 6.07 -22.17 -24.82
CA GLU A 70 5.72 -23.61 -24.91
C GLU A 70 5.68 -24.31 -23.54
N GLU A 71 6.45 -23.87 -22.53
CA GLU A 71 6.42 -24.47 -21.18
C GLU A 71 5.10 -24.20 -20.45
N HIS A 72 4.40 -23.12 -20.80
CA HIS A 72 3.11 -22.75 -20.18
C HIS A 72 1.93 -23.62 -20.65
N TYR A 73 2.08 -24.36 -21.75
CA TYR A 73 1.04 -25.22 -22.33
C TYR A 73 1.13 -26.70 -21.93
N GLN A 74 2.14 -27.09 -21.14
CA GLN A 74 2.17 -28.44 -20.57
C GLN A 74 1.15 -28.55 -19.43
N LYS A 75 0.09 -29.30 -19.72
CA LYS A 75 -0.95 -29.73 -18.77
C LYS A 75 -0.26 -30.35 -17.55
N LYS A 76 -0.12 -29.59 -16.46
CA LYS A 76 0.38 -30.12 -15.18
C LYS A 76 -0.54 -31.25 -14.76
N THR A 77 -0.02 -32.48 -14.73
CA THR A 77 -0.67 -33.63 -14.10
C THR A 77 -0.92 -33.28 -12.64
N SER A 78 -2.18 -33.00 -12.31
CA SER A 78 -2.60 -32.51 -11.01
C SER A 78 -2.68 -33.66 -10.01
N PHE A 79 -1.64 -33.83 -9.20
CA PHE A 79 -1.81 -34.50 -7.90
C PHE A 79 -2.78 -33.67 -7.03
N PRO A 80 -3.67 -34.29 -6.25
CA PRO A 80 -4.56 -33.58 -5.33
C PRO A 80 -3.71 -32.93 -4.23
N ARG A 81 -3.34 -31.66 -4.43
CA ARG A 81 -2.75 -30.82 -3.39
C ARG A 81 -3.87 -30.00 -2.76
N PHE A 82 -3.86 -29.91 -1.43
CA PHE A 82 -4.68 -28.96 -0.68
C PHE A 82 -4.41 -27.54 -1.20
N ARG A 83 -5.31 -27.00 -2.02
CA ARG A 83 -5.23 -25.62 -2.51
C ARG A 83 -6.00 -24.73 -1.54
N LEU A 84 -5.27 -24.00 -0.70
CA LEU A 84 -5.84 -23.06 0.26
C LEU A 84 -6.76 -22.00 -0.40
N TRP A 85 -6.55 -21.72 -1.69
CA TRP A 85 -7.37 -20.83 -2.51
C TRP A 85 -8.81 -21.33 -2.72
N THR A 86 -9.04 -22.64 -2.72
CA THR A 86 -10.35 -23.24 -2.95
C THR A 86 -11.05 -23.65 -1.67
N PHE A 87 -10.43 -23.45 -0.50
CA PHE A 87 -11.00 -23.82 0.79
C PHE A 87 -11.73 -22.62 1.40
N PRO A 88 -13.08 -22.58 1.35
CA PRO A 88 -13.84 -21.49 1.98
C PRO A 88 -13.77 -21.65 3.50
N ILE A 89 -13.31 -20.61 4.20
CA ILE A 89 -13.30 -20.59 5.68
C ILE A 89 -14.49 -19.80 6.21
N LEU A 90 -14.74 -18.62 5.63
CA LEU A 90 -15.86 -17.77 6.01
C LEU A 90 -16.87 -17.76 4.88
N VAL A 91 -18.09 -18.22 5.18
CA VAL A 91 -19.25 -18.13 4.31
C VAL A 91 -20.17 -17.10 4.96
N ASP A 92 -20.60 -16.08 4.21
CA ASP A 92 -21.47 -14.96 4.63
C ASP A 92 -20.84 -13.82 5.47
N GLY A 93 -19.60 -13.42 5.16
CA GLY A 93 -19.00 -12.19 5.70
C GLY A 93 -19.33 -10.91 4.89
N PRO A 94 -18.94 -9.71 5.36
CA PRO A 94 -19.07 -8.46 4.58
C PRO A 94 -18.29 -8.47 3.25
N PHE A 95 -17.34 -9.39 3.12
CA PHE A 95 -16.56 -9.66 1.91
C PHE A 95 -17.09 -10.85 1.08
N GLY A 96 -18.24 -11.43 1.45
CA GLY A 96 -18.77 -12.65 0.87
C GLY A 96 -18.03 -13.90 1.37
N VAL A 97 -17.72 -14.82 0.46
CA VAL A 97 -16.96 -16.03 0.77
C VAL A 97 -15.46 -15.74 0.75
N VAL A 98 -14.81 -15.92 1.90
CA VAL A 98 -13.36 -15.73 2.08
C VAL A 98 -12.66 -17.09 2.17
N SER A 99 -11.70 -17.31 1.28
CA SER A 99 -10.85 -18.51 1.27
C SER A 99 -9.75 -18.47 2.34
N ALA A 100 -9.16 -19.63 2.67
CA ALA A 100 -8.05 -19.71 3.60
C ALA A 100 -6.86 -18.84 3.19
N ALA A 101 -6.52 -18.82 1.90
CA ALA A 101 -5.43 -17.99 1.37
C ALA A 101 -5.72 -16.49 1.54
N GLU A 102 -6.96 -16.07 1.31
CA GLU A 102 -7.38 -14.68 1.49
C GLU A 102 -7.34 -14.28 2.97
N LEU A 103 -7.78 -15.16 3.88
CA LEU A 103 -7.70 -14.91 5.31
C LEU A 103 -6.24 -14.74 5.79
N ILE A 104 -5.32 -15.59 5.31
CA ILE A 104 -3.88 -15.45 5.59
C ILE A 104 -3.37 -14.09 5.11
N GLY A 105 -3.74 -13.68 3.89
CA GLY A 105 -3.38 -12.38 3.34
C GLY A 105 -3.90 -11.21 4.19
N ILE A 106 -5.17 -11.24 4.58
CA ILE A 106 -5.79 -10.22 5.43
C ILE A 106 -5.06 -10.14 6.78
N VAL A 107 -4.85 -11.28 7.45
CA VAL A 107 -4.15 -11.33 8.74
C VAL A 107 -2.72 -10.81 8.61
N LEU A 108 -2.00 -11.18 7.54
CA LEU A 108 -0.65 -10.70 7.28
C LEU A 108 -0.58 -9.17 7.15
N PHE A 109 -1.48 -8.57 6.37
CA PHE A 109 -1.51 -7.12 6.20
C PHE A 109 -1.95 -6.39 7.46
N VAL A 110 -2.92 -6.93 8.21
CA VAL A 110 -3.32 -6.38 9.52
C VAL A 110 -2.15 -6.44 10.49
N ALA A 111 -1.46 -7.58 10.58
CA ALA A 111 -0.28 -7.74 11.43
C ALA A 111 0.84 -6.77 11.02
N TYR A 112 1.06 -6.57 9.71
CA TYR A 112 2.01 -5.59 9.20
C TYR A 112 1.66 -4.16 9.63
N VAL A 113 0.40 -3.74 9.47
CA VAL A 113 -0.05 -2.41 9.88
C VAL A 113 0.13 -2.22 11.38
N LEU A 114 -0.26 -3.19 12.19
CA LEU A 114 -0.08 -3.14 13.65
C LEU A 114 1.40 -3.04 14.03
N TRP A 115 2.24 -3.92 13.46
CA TRP A 115 3.69 -3.89 13.66
C TRP A 115 4.29 -2.53 13.29
N ALA A 116 3.99 -2.02 12.10
CA ALA A 116 4.51 -0.77 11.61
C ALA A 116 4.10 0.40 12.53
N MET A 117 2.82 0.48 12.89
CA MET A 117 2.32 1.54 13.75
C MET A 117 2.86 1.47 15.17
N SER A 118 2.99 0.27 15.76
CA SER A 118 3.65 0.10 17.06
C SER A 118 5.12 0.55 17.01
N ALA A 119 5.88 0.10 16.01
CA ALA A 119 7.28 0.48 15.86
C ALA A 119 7.45 2.00 15.71
N TYR A 120 6.60 2.64 14.89
CA TYR A 120 6.65 4.08 14.71
C TYR A 120 6.22 4.87 15.94
N THR A 121 5.24 4.38 16.70
CA THR A 121 4.76 5.06 17.91
C THR A 121 5.83 5.05 19.00
N ILE A 122 6.50 3.92 19.21
CA ILE A 122 7.63 3.80 20.16
C ILE A 122 8.77 4.75 19.75
N GLN A 123 9.11 4.78 18.45
CA GLN A 123 10.12 5.71 17.93
C GLN A 123 9.70 7.17 18.09
N ALA A 124 8.43 7.50 17.86
CA ALA A 124 7.91 8.86 18.02
C ALA A 124 7.97 9.31 19.49
N GLU A 125 7.55 8.44 20.41
CA GLU A 125 7.56 8.71 21.85
C GLU A 125 8.98 9.01 22.35
N SER A 126 9.96 8.18 21.96
CA SER A 126 11.36 8.39 22.33
C SER A 126 11.85 9.79 21.92
N ARG A 127 11.56 10.23 20.70
CA ARG A 127 11.98 11.55 20.18
C ARG A 127 11.20 12.72 20.78
N ILE A 128 9.90 12.57 21.02
CA ILE A 128 9.06 13.64 21.55
C ILE A 128 9.28 13.83 23.06
N SER A 129 9.59 12.76 23.78
CA SER A 129 9.86 12.82 25.22
C SER A 129 11.01 13.77 25.56
N GLU A 130 12.06 13.79 24.72
CA GLU A 130 13.25 14.64 24.84
C GLU A 130 12.98 16.14 24.61
N LEU A 131 11.88 16.49 23.94
CA LEU A 131 11.55 17.89 23.67
C LEU A 131 11.11 18.62 24.95
N VAL A 132 11.73 19.77 25.22
CA VAL A 132 11.34 20.67 26.33
C VAL A 132 10.20 21.58 25.88
N VAL A 133 9.01 21.00 25.71
CA VAL A 133 7.79 21.71 25.28
C VAL A 133 6.58 21.31 26.12
N PRO A 134 5.51 22.13 26.16
CA PRO A 134 4.29 21.82 26.92
C PRO A 134 3.69 20.47 26.51
N SER A 135 3.11 19.75 27.48
CA SER A 135 2.51 18.42 27.27
C SER A 135 1.46 18.40 26.15
N LYS A 136 0.64 19.45 26.04
CA LYS A 136 -0.34 19.60 24.96
C LYS A 136 0.32 19.58 23.57
N LEU A 137 1.42 20.29 23.42
CA LEU A 137 2.14 20.34 22.14
C LEU A 137 2.77 18.99 21.81
N LYS A 138 3.26 18.25 22.80
CA LYS A 138 3.73 16.86 22.62
C LYS A 138 2.62 15.96 22.07
N SER A 139 1.40 16.07 22.59
CA SER A 139 0.25 15.29 22.10
C SER A 139 -0.12 15.63 20.65
N TYR A 140 -0.09 16.92 20.28
CA TYR A 140 -0.36 17.34 18.90
C TYR A 140 0.70 16.82 17.94
N LEU A 141 1.98 16.94 18.32
CA LEU A 141 3.10 16.41 17.54
C LEU A 141 3.03 14.89 17.39
N MET A 142 2.64 14.18 18.46
CA MET A 142 2.43 12.73 18.39
C MET A 142 1.36 12.38 17.36
N LEU A 143 0.24 13.10 17.37
CA LEU A 143 -0.84 12.88 16.42
C LEU A 143 -0.41 13.15 14.97
N GLU A 144 0.39 14.20 14.73
CA GLU A 144 0.96 14.51 13.41
C GLU A 144 1.96 13.44 12.94
N ILE A 145 2.80 12.92 13.83
CA ILE A 145 3.73 11.83 13.50
C ILE A 145 2.97 10.54 13.19
N VAL A 146 1.98 10.18 14.00
CA VAL A 146 1.11 9.02 13.74
C VAL A 146 0.40 9.18 12.41
N GLY A 147 -0.16 10.37 12.14
CA GLY A 147 -0.76 10.72 10.85
C GLY A 147 0.20 10.52 9.69
N LEU A 148 1.41 11.09 9.75
CA LEU A 148 2.44 10.92 8.73
C LEU A 148 2.76 9.44 8.45
N ARG A 149 2.85 8.64 9.51
CA ARG A 149 3.20 7.21 9.43
C ARG A 149 2.07 6.36 8.89
N LEU A 150 0.81 6.67 9.23
CA LEU A 150 -0.35 6.08 8.57
C LEU A 150 -0.32 6.37 7.06
N GLY A 151 -0.03 7.61 6.65
CA GLY A 151 0.12 7.95 5.23
C GLY A 151 1.20 7.12 4.54
N SER A 152 2.36 6.93 5.19
CA SER A 152 3.45 6.09 4.67
C SER A 152 3.05 4.63 4.52
N VAL A 153 2.38 4.04 5.51
CA VAL A 153 1.87 2.65 5.44
C VAL A 153 0.79 2.52 4.37
N GLY A 154 -0.09 3.52 4.24
CA GLY A 154 -1.08 3.60 3.18
C GLY A 154 -0.44 3.54 1.79
N LEU A 155 0.64 4.30 1.56
CA LEU A 155 1.40 4.25 0.29
C LEU A 155 1.97 2.87 0.00
N PHE A 156 2.47 2.15 1.01
CA PHE A 156 2.93 0.77 0.82
C PHE A 156 1.77 -0.17 0.46
N CYS A 157 0.62 -0.05 1.14
CA CYS A 157 -0.58 -0.80 0.79
C CYS A 157 -1.04 -0.48 -0.65
N THR A 158 -0.98 0.79 -1.08
CA THR A 158 -1.27 1.20 -2.46
C THR A 158 -0.34 0.54 -3.46
N ALA A 159 0.97 0.45 -3.18
CA ALA A 159 1.91 -0.25 -4.07
C ALA A 159 1.52 -1.71 -4.29
N PHE A 160 1.04 -2.39 -3.24
CA PHE A 160 0.51 -3.75 -3.31
C PHE A 160 -0.85 -3.84 -4.01
N LEU A 161 -1.73 -2.83 -3.83
CA LEU A 161 -3.04 -2.72 -4.47
C LEU A 161 -2.94 -2.73 -6.00
N PHE A 162 -1.86 -2.15 -6.53
CA PHE A 162 -1.56 -2.01 -7.96
C PHE A 162 -0.81 -3.21 -8.57
N LEU A 163 -0.59 -4.31 -7.83
CA LEU A 163 -0.03 -5.53 -8.45
C LEU A 163 -1.05 -6.25 -9.37
N PRO A 164 -2.33 -6.44 -8.98
CA PRO A 164 -3.34 -7.08 -9.83
C PRO A 164 -4.30 -6.11 -10.54
N ILE A 165 -3.79 -5.17 -11.34
CA ILE A 165 -4.66 -4.14 -11.98
C ILE A 165 -5.42 -4.68 -13.19
N ALA A 166 -4.75 -5.46 -14.04
CA ALA A 166 -5.29 -5.82 -15.36
C ALA A 166 -5.49 -7.32 -15.49
N ARG A 167 -6.65 -7.74 -16.02
CA ARG A 167 -6.99 -9.16 -16.31
C ARG A 167 -5.91 -9.88 -17.12
N GLY A 168 -5.24 -9.16 -18.02
CA GLY A 168 -4.15 -9.67 -18.86
C GLY A 168 -2.75 -9.35 -18.35
N SER A 169 -2.57 -8.95 -17.08
CA SER A 169 -1.24 -8.58 -16.59
C SER A 169 -0.30 -9.78 -16.64
N ILE A 170 0.93 -9.51 -17.09
CA ILE A 170 1.98 -10.54 -17.25
C ILE A 170 2.34 -11.12 -15.87
N LEU A 171 2.24 -10.31 -14.81
CA LEU A 171 2.45 -10.74 -13.43
C LEU A 171 1.41 -11.79 -12.99
N LEU A 172 0.12 -11.56 -13.27
CA LEU A 172 -0.92 -12.55 -12.96
C LEU A 172 -0.74 -13.84 -13.78
N ARG A 173 -0.38 -13.71 -15.06
CA ARG A 173 -0.09 -14.86 -15.93
C ARG A 173 1.13 -15.68 -15.46
N LEU A 174 2.11 -15.04 -14.83
CA LEU A 174 3.30 -15.70 -14.27
C LEU A 174 2.98 -16.49 -12.99
N ILE A 175 2.11 -15.95 -12.12
CA ILE A 175 1.76 -16.53 -10.82
C ILE A 175 0.61 -17.57 -10.96
N ASP A 176 -0.13 -17.56 -12.07
CA ASP A 176 -1.19 -18.52 -12.38
C ASP A 176 -2.34 -18.49 -11.35
N ILE A 177 -2.70 -17.27 -10.91
CA ILE A 177 -3.84 -17.02 -10.02
C ILE A 177 -5.04 -16.56 -10.86
N PRO A 178 -6.23 -17.18 -10.70
CA PRO A 178 -7.44 -16.74 -11.37
C PRO A 178 -7.80 -15.28 -11.01
N PHE A 179 -8.30 -14.52 -11.98
CA PHE A 179 -8.58 -13.10 -11.82
C PHE A 179 -9.63 -12.81 -10.73
N GLU A 180 -10.54 -13.75 -10.47
CA GLU A 180 -11.56 -13.65 -9.42
C GLU A 180 -10.92 -13.56 -8.02
N HIS A 181 -9.83 -14.29 -7.78
CA HIS A 181 -9.09 -14.18 -6.52
C HIS A 181 -8.30 -12.88 -6.43
N ALA A 182 -7.74 -12.43 -7.56
CA ALA A 182 -7.00 -11.18 -7.64
C ALA A 182 -7.90 -9.95 -7.38
N THR A 183 -9.16 -9.99 -7.86
CA THR A 183 -10.14 -8.93 -7.56
C THR A 183 -10.59 -8.95 -6.10
N ARG A 184 -10.79 -10.12 -5.49
CA ARG A 184 -11.08 -10.19 -4.05
C ARG A 184 -9.94 -9.63 -3.20
N TYR A 185 -8.70 -9.94 -3.56
CA TYR A 185 -7.51 -9.30 -2.98
C TYR A 185 -7.55 -7.78 -3.06
N HIS A 186 -7.83 -7.25 -4.26
CA HIS A 186 -7.89 -5.82 -4.49
C HIS A 186 -9.00 -5.16 -3.63
N VAL A 187 -10.15 -5.81 -3.48
CA VAL A 187 -11.26 -5.30 -2.67
C VAL A 187 -10.86 -5.17 -1.20
N TRP A 188 -10.42 -6.25 -0.53
CA TRP A 188 -10.13 -6.16 0.91
C TRP A 188 -8.92 -5.28 1.20
N LEU A 189 -7.89 -5.29 0.34
CA LEU A 189 -6.73 -4.40 0.50
C LEU A 189 -7.11 -2.93 0.22
N GLY A 190 -8.04 -2.68 -0.71
CA GLY A 190 -8.60 -1.36 -0.98
C GLY A 190 -9.33 -0.78 0.23
N HIS A 191 -10.15 -1.59 0.92
CA HIS A 191 -10.79 -1.18 2.17
C HIS A 191 -9.76 -0.81 3.25
N LEU A 192 -8.73 -1.65 3.44
CA LEU A 192 -7.67 -1.37 4.41
C LEU A 192 -6.92 -0.07 4.07
N THR A 193 -6.55 0.11 2.80
CA THR A 193 -5.82 1.29 2.31
C THR A 193 -6.63 2.57 2.53
N MET A 194 -7.91 2.57 2.18
CA MET A 194 -8.78 3.73 2.36
C MET A 194 -9.10 4.03 3.82
N MET A 195 -9.20 3.01 4.68
CA MET A 195 -9.29 3.20 6.12
C MET A 195 -8.03 3.89 6.67
N ILE A 196 -6.84 3.44 6.26
CA ILE A 196 -5.56 4.02 6.68
C ILE A 196 -5.43 5.48 6.22
N PHE A 197 -5.75 5.80 4.97
CA PHE A 197 -5.69 7.18 4.48
C PHE A 197 -6.73 8.10 5.14
N SER A 198 -7.91 7.57 5.47
CA SER A 198 -8.92 8.32 6.23
C SER A 198 -8.42 8.65 7.63
N LEU A 199 -7.82 7.67 8.33
CA LEU A 199 -7.22 7.89 9.66
C LEU A 199 -6.04 8.86 9.59
N HIS A 200 -5.18 8.76 8.58
CA HIS A 200 -4.11 9.72 8.30
C HIS A 200 -4.66 11.15 8.22
N GLY A 201 -5.71 11.38 7.42
CA GLY A 201 -6.35 12.70 7.30
C GLY A 201 -6.96 13.18 8.61
N ILE A 202 -7.66 12.29 9.34
CA ILE A 202 -8.29 12.61 10.62
C ILE A 202 -7.25 13.04 11.67
N CYS A 203 -6.09 12.38 11.75
CA CYS A 203 -5.00 12.77 12.65
C CYS A 203 -4.57 14.23 12.42
N TYR A 204 -4.36 14.63 11.17
CA TYR A 204 -3.99 16.00 10.82
C TYR A 204 -5.12 16.99 11.07
N VAL A 205 -6.34 16.68 10.67
CA VAL A 205 -7.51 17.55 10.91
C VAL A 205 -7.67 17.83 12.40
N ILE A 206 -7.61 16.81 13.26
CA ILE A 206 -7.72 16.98 14.71
C ILE A 206 -6.54 17.81 15.23
N SER A 207 -5.30 17.47 14.87
CA SER A 207 -4.11 18.17 15.36
C SER A 207 -4.11 19.65 14.99
N TRP A 208 -4.41 19.98 13.73
CA TRP A 208 -4.41 21.35 13.24
C TRP A 208 -5.59 22.16 13.76
N THR A 209 -6.75 21.53 14.00
CA THR A 209 -7.89 22.17 14.66
C THR A 209 -7.53 22.58 16.08
N LEU A 210 -6.91 21.67 16.86
CA LEU A 210 -6.51 21.94 18.24
C LEU A 210 -5.40 23.01 18.36
N GLN A 211 -4.69 23.26 17.26
CA GLN A 211 -3.68 24.31 17.15
C GLN A 211 -4.18 25.61 16.50
N GLY A 212 -5.45 25.64 16.05
CA GLY A 212 -6.04 26.82 15.41
C GLY A 212 -5.50 27.15 14.02
N ARG A 213 -4.86 26.19 13.32
CA ARG A 213 -4.21 26.37 12.01
C ARG A 213 -4.77 25.50 10.89
N LEU A 214 -5.99 24.97 11.07
CA LEU A 214 -6.59 24.00 10.16
C LEU A 214 -6.67 24.48 8.70
N LEU A 215 -7.24 25.66 8.48
CA LEU A 215 -7.48 26.15 7.12
C LEU A 215 -6.18 26.48 6.39
N ASP A 216 -5.23 27.12 7.09
CA ASP A 216 -3.92 27.47 6.52
C ASP A 216 -3.16 26.22 6.07
N GLU A 217 -3.13 25.18 6.92
CA GLU A 217 -2.47 23.92 6.61
C GLU A 217 -3.19 23.15 5.50
N MET A 218 -4.52 23.06 5.51
CA MET A 218 -5.28 22.33 4.48
C MET A 218 -5.19 22.95 3.09
N LEU A 219 -5.05 24.27 3.00
CA LEU A 219 -4.96 25.00 1.74
C LEU A 219 -3.51 25.19 1.27
N GLU A 220 -2.53 24.73 2.05
CA GLU A 220 -1.12 24.92 1.74
C GLU A 220 -0.71 24.13 0.49
N TRP A 221 -0.12 24.85 -0.47
CA TRP A 221 0.53 24.29 -1.64
C TRP A 221 2.02 24.62 -1.64
N LYS A 222 2.84 23.70 -1.13
CA LYS A 222 4.30 23.82 -1.15
C LYS A 222 4.87 23.48 -2.54
N SER A 223 5.86 24.23 -2.98
CA SER A 223 6.61 23.95 -4.21
C SER A 223 7.63 22.82 -4.06
N ILE A 224 8.08 22.56 -2.83
CA ILE A 224 9.09 21.56 -2.49
C ILE A 224 8.61 20.79 -1.26
N GLY A 225 8.72 19.46 -1.30
CA GLY A 225 8.34 18.58 -0.19
C GLY A 225 6.88 18.11 -0.29
N VAL A 226 6.21 18.02 0.86
CA VAL A 226 4.83 17.53 0.96
C VAL A 226 3.87 18.73 0.90
N ALA A 227 2.98 18.74 -0.09
CA ALA A 227 1.92 19.73 -0.22
C ALA A 227 0.59 19.15 0.29
N ASN A 228 -0.12 19.92 1.14
CA ASN A 228 -1.31 19.43 1.83
C ASN A 228 -2.57 19.50 0.95
N LEU A 229 -2.78 20.60 0.21
CA LEU A 229 -3.97 20.77 -0.63
C LEU A 229 -4.12 19.65 -1.68
N PRO A 230 -3.07 19.23 -2.43
CA PRO A 230 -3.15 18.04 -3.28
C PRO A 230 -3.53 16.76 -2.53
N GLY A 231 -3.04 16.59 -1.29
CA GLY A 231 -3.40 15.48 -0.43
C GLY A 231 -4.89 15.48 -0.05
N VAL A 232 -5.47 16.65 0.24
CA VAL A 232 -6.91 16.81 0.49
C VAL A 232 -7.72 16.44 -0.75
N ILE A 233 -7.33 16.95 -1.93
CA ILE A 233 -8.00 16.63 -3.20
C ILE A 233 -7.93 15.13 -3.50
N SER A 234 -6.75 14.53 -3.34
CA SER A 234 -6.53 13.10 -3.55
C SER A 234 -7.34 12.24 -2.58
N LEU A 235 -7.40 12.60 -1.29
CA LEU A 235 -8.21 11.89 -0.31
C LEU A 235 -9.70 11.98 -0.63
N LEU A 236 -10.19 13.15 -1.07
CA LEU A 236 -11.59 13.29 -1.49
C LEU A 236 -11.93 12.42 -2.70
N ALA A 237 -11.05 12.38 -3.72
CA ALA A 237 -11.20 11.48 -4.86
C ALA A 237 -11.18 10.01 -4.43
N GLY A 238 -10.26 9.63 -3.55
CA GLY A 238 -10.17 8.30 -2.97
C GLY A 238 -11.41 7.91 -2.18
N LEU A 239 -11.96 8.80 -1.36
CA LEU A 239 -13.21 8.57 -0.61
C LEU A 239 -14.40 8.39 -1.55
N LEU A 240 -14.49 9.19 -2.62
CA LEU A 240 -15.53 9.05 -3.64
C LEU A 240 -15.44 7.68 -4.35
N MET A 241 -14.24 7.27 -4.76
CA MET A 241 -13.99 5.92 -5.27
C MET A 241 -14.42 4.87 -4.23
N TRP A 242 -13.99 5.01 -2.97
CA TRP A 242 -14.26 4.02 -1.95
C TRP A 242 -15.74 3.83 -1.64
N VAL A 243 -16.49 4.93 -1.43
CA VAL A 243 -17.93 4.89 -1.15
C VAL A 243 -18.70 4.26 -2.30
N THR A 244 -18.35 4.59 -3.54
CA THR A 244 -18.99 4.03 -4.72
C THR A 244 -18.60 2.56 -4.98
N SER A 245 -17.45 2.10 -4.46
CA SER A 245 -17.01 0.70 -4.50
C SER A 245 -17.81 -0.24 -3.61
N LEU A 246 -18.49 0.30 -2.57
CA LEU A 246 -19.21 -0.48 -1.57
C LEU A 246 -20.27 -1.35 -2.23
N HIS A 247 -20.38 -2.60 -1.76
CA HIS A 247 -21.25 -3.60 -2.37
C HIS A 247 -22.70 -3.12 -2.63
N PRO A 248 -23.39 -2.45 -1.69
CA PRO A 248 -24.75 -1.94 -1.94
C PRO A 248 -24.81 -0.89 -3.05
N VAL A 249 -23.83 0.02 -3.11
CA VAL A 249 -23.78 1.12 -4.09
C VAL A 249 -23.43 0.58 -5.46
N ARG A 250 -22.34 -0.18 -5.59
CA ARG A 250 -21.90 -0.77 -6.85
C ARG A 250 -22.95 -1.70 -7.46
N LYS A 251 -23.69 -2.46 -6.64
CA LYS A 251 -24.76 -3.35 -7.11
C LYS A 251 -25.95 -2.58 -7.69
N ARG A 252 -26.26 -1.39 -7.17
CA ARG A 252 -27.42 -0.58 -7.57
C ARG A 252 -27.10 0.48 -8.63
N TYR A 253 -25.89 1.01 -8.61
CA TYR A 253 -25.42 2.12 -9.45
C TYR A 253 -24.05 1.78 -10.05
N PHE A 254 -24.03 0.77 -10.93
CA PHE A 254 -22.77 0.27 -11.50
C PHE A 254 -22.02 1.33 -12.32
N GLU A 255 -22.73 2.14 -13.11
CA GLU A 255 -22.10 3.21 -13.90
C GLU A 255 -21.42 4.26 -13.01
N LEU A 256 -22.07 4.65 -11.91
CA LEU A 256 -21.49 5.58 -10.96
C LEU A 256 -20.17 5.03 -10.40
N PHE A 257 -20.18 3.77 -9.94
CA PHE A 257 -18.96 3.07 -9.52
C PHE A 257 -17.89 3.06 -10.62
N PHE A 258 -18.27 2.71 -11.85
CA PHE A 258 -17.35 2.54 -12.96
C PHE A 258 -16.65 3.85 -13.33
N TYR A 259 -17.39 4.95 -13.40
CA TYR A 259 -16.84 6.26 -13.76
C TYR A 259 -16.03 6.88 -12.62
N THR A 260 -16.47 6.76 -11.37
CA THR A 260 -15.67 7.27 -10.24
C THR A 260 -14.39 6.46 -10.07
N HIS A 261 -14.40 5.16 -10.33
CA HIS A 261 -13.19 4.32 -10.28
C HIS A 261 -12.17 4.61 -11.39
N GLN A 262 -12.42 5.58 -12.28
CA GLN A 262 -11.39 6.07 -13.20
C GLN A 262 -10.49 7.17 -12.58
N LEU A 263 -10.76 7.57 -11.33
CA LEU A 263 -9.99 8.58 -10.59
C LEU A 263 -8.71 8.02 -9.92
N TYR A 264 -8.33 6.77 -10.20
CA TYR A 264 -7.14 6.11 -9.67
C TYR A 264 -5.85 6.65 -10.27
#